data_AF-A0A8E0RL78-F1
#
_entry.id   AF-A0A8E0RL78-F1
#
_cell.length_a   1.000
_cell.length_b   1.000
_cell.length_c   1.000
_cell.angle_alpha   90.00
_cell.angle_beta   90.00
_cell.angle_gamma   90.00
#
_symmetry.space_group_name_H-M   'P 1'
#
loop_
_entity.id
_entity.type
_entity.pdbx_description
1 polymer ?
#
loop_
_entity_poly.entity_id
_entity_poly.type
_entity_poly.pdbx_seq_one_letter_code
_entity_poly.pdbx_strand_id
1 'polypeptide(L)'
;MQSVAYNGVNKESSCFSWSLNLLLNFSQFDASIFSIVLNRKPSEYKALQCKAVALIRTEKYDDCLNTIKKFPDLAKHVIFEKAYSEYRLNRINEALKTLNEAETEDLKILELKAQVHYRREEFTEAQKCLQKVIRNSRDEYGEERLTNLAAVAAAAACFSDEYLDLDVASDLYEGKFNMACYHLGKSDLKLAQCLLEEAEDACRMALSDDPEVTEEEINEELAPVRLVCLLFDYTQQAYILQKQNKEEAANQIYQSVVRIRSADPALLAVAANNIVCINKEQNIFDSRKRIKAASVDGLKHKLFAKQRELILINQALFYWHTNQVDACHVRVRDVLHQNPDCIRAVLLNVAQLLKEKQLDRAVKMLQVTSHCQCHSRVCVASMFDRIGRVLKFVSESTADSFIKFTGKGK
;
A
#
# COMPACT_ATOMS: atom_id res chain seq x y z
N MET A 1 2.68 12.01 -0.80
CA MET A 1 3.10 11.05 -1.84
C MET A 1 3.69 11.85 -2.99
N GLN A 2 5.00 11.75 -3.18
CA GLN A 2 5.66 12.15 -4.42
C GLN A 2 5.16 11.19 -5.51
N SER A 3 4.38 11.71 -6.45
CA SER A 3 4.08 11.06 -7.73
C SER A 3 4.19 12.13 -8.81
N VAL A 4 5.41 12.30 -9.30
CA VAL A 4 5.78 12.91 -10.58
C VAL A 4 7.01 12.11 -11.01
N ALA A 5 7.14 11.54 -12.19
CA ALA A 5 6.24 11.34 -13.33
C ALA A 5 6.95 10.32 -14.23
N TYR A 6 6.20 9.55 -15.03
CA TYR A 6 6.70 9.16 -16.34
C TYR A 6 6.01 10.04 -17.38
N ASN A 7 6.81 10.65 -18.24
CA ASN A 7 6.39 11.52 -19.32
C ASN A 7 5.98 10.66 -20.52
N GLY A 8 4.78 10.89 -21.03
CA GLY A 8 4.28 10.29 -22.27
C GLY A 8 3.05 11.05 -22.76
N VAL A 9 3.32 12.08 -23.56
CA VAL A 9 2.48 12.71 -24.60
C VAL A 9 0.96 12.86 -24.37
N ASN A 10 0.57 14.13 -24.13
CA ASN A 10 -0.65 14.81 -24.59
C ASN A 10 -1.93 14.00 -24.83
N LYS A 11 -2.93 14.24 -23.95
CA LYS A 11 -4.30 14.58 -24.37
C LYS A 11 -4.95 15.49 -23.31
N GLU A 12 -5.06 16.77 -23.67
CA GLU A 12 -5.78 17.77 -22.92
C GLU A 12 -7.30 17.55 -22.97
N SER A 13 -7.96 18.00 -21.90
CA SER A 13 -9.33 18.55 -21.85
C SER A 13 -10.53 17.59 -21.82
N SER A 14 -11.14 17.41 -20.65
CA SER A 14 -12.53 17.85 -20.41
C SER A 14 -12.92 17.83 -18.91
N CYS A 15 -13.95 18.61 -18.55
CA CYS A 15 -14.74 18.54 -17.29
C CYS A 15 -14.26 19.22 -15.98
N PHE A 16 -14.03 20.54 -16.02
CA PHE A 16 -14.40 21.43 -14.89
C PHE A 16 -14.91 22.78 -15.42
N SER A 17 -16.19 22.83 -15.79
CA SER A 17 -16.86 24.05 -16.25
C SER A 17 -17.95 24.44 -15.27
N TRP A 18 -17.82 25.61 -14.64
CA TRP A 18 -18.77 26.70 -14.94
C TRP A 18 -18.40 28.07 -14.36
N SER A 19 -17.45 28.18 -13.42
CA SER A 19 -17.07 29.51 -12.86
C SER A 19 -15.61 29.93 -13.11
N LEU A 20 -14.78 29.05 -13.68
CA LEU A 20 -13.37 29.32 -13.98
C LEU A 20 -13.09 29.56 -15.48
N ASN A 21 -14.08 29.35 -16.37
CA ASN A 21 -13.88 29.29 -17.82
C ASN A 21 -13.46 30.61 -18.49
N LEU A 22 -13.48 31.74 -17.76
CA LEU A 22 -13.05 33.04 -18.29
C LEU A 22 -11.60 33.40 -17.92
N LEU A 23 -10.93 32.64 -17.04
CA LEU A 23 -9.56 32.94 -16.58
C LEU A 23 -8.54 31.84 -16.95
N LEU A 24 -8.96 30.73 -17.58
CA LEU A 24 -8.25 29.45 -17.58
C LEU A 24 -7.48 29.02 -18.85
N ASN A 25 -7.26 29.89 -19.84
CA ASN A 25 -6.71 29.45 -21.14
C ASN A 25 -5.17 29.43 -21.27
N PHE A 26 -4.38 29.35 -20.20
CA PHE A 26 -2.93 29.22 -20.33
C PHE A 26 -2.33 28.20 -19.35
N SER A 27 -1.61 27.23 -19.90
CA SER A 27 -0.80 26.19 -19.26
C SER A 27 0.43 26.73 -18.48
N GLN A 28 0.43 28.00 -18.09
CA GLN A 28 1.48 28.67 -17.33
C GLN A 28 0.86 29.47 -16.17
N PHE A 29 0.32 28.77 -15.17
CA PHE A 29 -0.10 29.44 -13.93
C PHE A 29 1.08 29.50 -12.95
N ASP A 30 1.87 30.57 -13.05
CA ASP A 30 2.78 30.95 -11.98
C ASP A 30 1.99 31.64 -10.86
N ALA A 31 2.06 31.08 -9.65
CA ALA A 31 1.47 31.67 -8.44
C ALA A 31 1.98 33.11 -8.17
N SER A 32 3.08 33.52 -8.81
CA SER A 32 3.60 34.89 -8.79
C SER A 32 2.59 35.93 -9.32
N ILE A 33 1.74 35.58 -10.29
CA ILE A 33 0.75 36.50 -10.89
C ILE A 33 -0.25 36.96 -9.82
N PHE A 34 -0.73 36.03 -8.97
CA PHE A 34 -1.62 36.39 -7.87
C PHE A 34 -0.92 37.23 -6.81
N SER A 35 0.40 37.08 -6.67
CA SER A 35 1.19 37.90 -5.73
C SER A 35 1.21 39.37 -6.15
N ILE A 36 1.12 39.69 -7.44
CA ILE A 36 0.98 41.08 -7.94
C ILE A 36 -0.36 41.69 -7.48
N VAL A 37 -1.46 40.93 -7.59
CA VAL A 37 -2.79 41.37 -7.14
C VAL A 37 -2.81 41.55 -5.62
N LEU A 38 -2.24 40.59 -4.89
CA LEU A 38 -2.19 40.60 -3.44
C LEU A 38 -1.26 41.70 -2.88
N ASN A 39 -0.25 42.15 -3.63
CA ASN A 39 0.55 43.32 -3.24
C ASN A 39 -0.28 44.61 -3.24
N ARG A 40 -1.32 44.69 -4.09
CA ARG A 40 -2.24 45.85 -4.16
C ARG A 40 -3.43 45.69 -3.22
N LYS A 41 -3.94 44.47 -3.07
CA LYS A 41 -5.06 44.10 -2.19
C LYS A 41 -4.73 42.81 -1.41
N PRO A 42 -4.05 42.92 -0.26
CA PRO A 42 -3.51 41.76 0.47
C PRO A 42 -4.54 40.73 0.93
N SER A 43 -5.80 41.16 1.13
CA SER A 43 -6.89 40.31 1.62
C SER A 43 -7.97 40.06 0.55
N GLU A 44 -7.65 40.24 -0.74
CA GLU A 44 -8.59 39.92 -1.82
C GLU A 44 -8.82 38.40 -1.88
N TYR A 45 -9.98 37.99 -1.38
CA TYR A 45 -10.31 36.60 -1.14
C TYR A 45 -10.20 35.71 -2.39
N LYS A 46 -10.72 36.18 -3.55
CA LYS A 46 -10.65 35.41 -4.80
C LYS A 46 -9.21 35.20 -5.29
N ALA A 47 -8.36 36.22 -5.14
CA ALA A 47 -6.95 36.11 -5.52
C ALA A 47 -6.19 35.11 -4.62
N LEU A 48 -6.52 35.07 -3.34
CA LEU A 48 -5.97 34.07 -2.41
C LEU A 48 -6.43 32.64 -2.75
N GLN A 49 -7.70 32.45 -3.11
CA GLN A 49 -8.22 31.15 -3.55
C GLN A 49 -7.51 30.67 -4.82
N CYS A 50 -7.40 31.52 -5.84
CA CYS A 50 -6.69 31.17 -7.07
C CYS A 50 -5.20 30.88 -6.81
N LYS A 51 -4.56 31.60 -5.89
CA LYS A 51 -3.19 31.32 -5.46
C LYS A 51 -3.07 29.93 -4.82
N ALA A 52 -3.99 29.54 -3.95
CA ALA A 52 -3.97 28.20 -3.33
C ALA A 52 -4.06 27.08 -4.39
N VAL A 53 -4.97 27.23 -5.35
CA VAL A 53 -5.11 26.27 -6.47
C VAL A 53 -3.85 26.22 -7.33
N ALA A 54 -3.24 27.37 -7.66
CA ALA A 54 -2.00 27.42 -8.43
C ALA A 54 -0.82 26.78 -7.69
N LEU A 55 -0.72 26.97 -6.37
CA LEU A 55 0.30 26.33 -5.55
C LEU A 55 0.12 24.80 -5.55
N ILE A 56 -1.11 24.29 -5.46
CA ILE A 56 -1.36 22.84 -5.58
C ILE A 56 -0.97 22.31 -6.96
N ARG A 57 -1.34 23.01 -8.04
CA ARG A 57 -0.99 22.60 -9.42
C ARG A 57 0.51 22.63 -9.70
N THR A 58 1.25 23.47 -8.98
CA THR A 58 2.72 23.54 -9.05
C THR A 58 3.40 22.72 -7.95
N GLU A 59 2.65 21.86 -7.26
CA GLU A 59 3.09 20.96 -6.20
C GLU A 59 3.72 21.62 -4.96
N LYS A 60 3.47 22.91 -4.75
CA LYS A 60 3.93 23.70 -3.61
C LYS A 60 2.95 23.60 -2.44
N TYR A 61 2.78 22.40 -1.90
CA TYR A 61 1.79 22.12 -0.85
C TYR A 61 2.07 22.85 0.47
N ASP A 62 3.34 22.93 0.91
CA ASP A 62 3.69 23.67 2.13
C ASP A 62 3.42 25.18 1.97
N ASP A 63 3.70 25.76 0.80
CA ASP A 63 3.40 27.17 0.52
C ASP A 63 1.89 27.44 0.49
N CYS A 64 1.10 26.47 0.02
CA CYS A 64 -0.36 26.53 0.07
C CYS A 64 -0.83 26.62 1.53
N LEU A 65 -0.35 25.71 2.40
CA LEU A 65 -0.70 25.72 3.83
C LEU A 65 -0.20 26.97 4.55
N ASN A 66 1.00 27.46 4.22
CA ASN A 66 1.53 28.71 4.77
C ASN A 66 0.66 29.92 4.37
N THR A 67 0.16 29.94 3.14
CA THR A 67 -0.77 30.98 2.66
C THR A 67 -2.07 30.93 3.45
N ILE A 68 -2.65 29.74 3.65
CA ILE A 68 -3.90 29.57 4.41
C ILE A 68 -3.71 29.96 5.88
N LYS A 69 -2.58 29.59 6.48
CA LYS A 69 -2.24 29.97 7.86
C LYS A 69 -2.09 31.48 8.03
N LYS A 70 -1.53 32.17 7.02
CA LYS A 70 -1.39 33.64 7.02
C LYS A 70 -2.73 34.36 6.88
N PHE A 71 -3.71 33.75 6.23
CA PHE A 71 -5.05 34.32 6.01
C PHE A 71 -6.14 33.35 6.49
N PRO A 72 -6.41 33.24 7.81
CA PRO A 72 -7.30 32.23 8.36
C PRO A 72 -8.73 32.24 7.79
N ASP A 73 -9.25 33.41 7.41
CA ASP A 73 -10.57 33.53 6.80
C ASP A 73 -10.68 32.79 5.45
N LEU A 74 -9.55 32.62 4.74
CA LEU A 74 -9.48 31.84 3.50
C LEU A 74 -9.87 30.38 3.72
N ALA A 75 -9.51 29.82 4.89
CA ALA A 75 -9.64 28.39 5.17
C ALA A 75 -11.07 27.86 4.99
N LYS A 76 -12.08 28.70 5.29
CA LYS A 76 -13.51 28.35 5.15
C LYS A 76 -13.94 28.08 3.72
N HIS A 77 -13.18 28.59 2.75
CA HIS A 77 -13.56 28.51 1.35
C HIS A 77 -12.59 27.67 0.51
N VAL A 78 -11.48 27.23 1.09
CA VAL A 78 -10.48 26.37 0.44
C VAL A 78 -10.25 25.08 1.23
N ILE A 79 -11.34 24.57 1.83
CA ILE A 79 -11.30 23.36 2.69
C ILE A 79 -10.68 22.18 1.91
N PHE A 80 -11.10 22.00 0.65
CA PHE A 80 -10.55 20.96 -0.21
C PHE A 80 -9.05 21.14 -0.44
N GLU A 81 -8.60 22.34 -0.84
CA GLU A 81 -7.19 22.63 -1.11
C GLU A 81 -6.31 22.46 0.14
N LYS A 82 -6.82 22.88 1.30
CA LYS A 82 -6.15 22.67 2.59
C LYS A 82 -5.97 21.18 2.89
N ALA A 83 -7.07 20.43 2.86
CA ALA A 83 -7.06 18.99 3.12
C ALA A 83 -6.19 18.22 2.11
N TYR A 84 -6.26 18.60 0.83
CA TYR A 84 -5.46 17.99 -0.22
C TYR A 84 -3.96 18.24 0.00
N SER A 85 -3.59 19.46 0.39
CA SER A 85 -2.20 19.79 0.72
C SER A 85 -1.70 19.01 1.93
N GLU A 86 -2.51 18.92 3.01
CA GLU A 86 -2.22 18.07 4.18
C GLU A 86 -2.04 16.59 3.79
N TYR A 87 -2.94 16.08 2.95
CA TYR A 87 -2.88 14.71 2.41
C TYR A 87 -1.60 14.46 1.59
N ARG A 88 -1.24 15.36 0.66
CA ARG A 88 -0.04 15.24 -0.18
C ARG A 88 1.24 15.29 0.64
N LEU A 89 1.25 16.06 1.73
CA LEU A 89 2.31 16.12 2.74
C LEU A 89 2.28 14.99 3.77
N ASN A 90 1.39 14.00 3.58
CA ASN A 90 1.27 12.83 4.43
C ASN A 90 0.86 13.14 5.88
N ARG A 91 0.21 14.28 6.10
CA ARG A 91 -0.43 14.68 7.37
C ARG A 91 -1.87 14.15 7.41
N ILE A 92 -2.00 12.83 7.35
CA ILE A 92 -3.28 12.14 7.08
C ILE A 92 -4.36 12.45 8.13
N ASN A 93 -4.00 12.54 9.41
CA ASN A 93 -4.95 12.86 10.48
C ASN A 93 -5.42 14.34 10.43
N GLU A 94 -4.53 15.26 10.04
CA GLU A 94 -4.87 16.67 9.84
C GLU A 94 -5.83 16.82 8.65
N ALA A 95 -5.53 16.12 7.53
CA ALA A 95 -6.40 16.09 6.36
C ALA A 95 -7.81 15.61 6.71
N LEU A 96 -7.94 14.51 7.48
CA LEU A 96 -9.25 14.03 7.91
C LEU A 96 -9.99 15.04 8.77
N LYS A 97 -9.30 15.69 9.71
CA LYS A 97 -9.89 16.74 10.55
C LYS A 97 -10.43 17.87 9.69
N THR A 98 -9.64 18.38 8.74
CA THR A 98 -10.06 19.43 7.81
C THR A 98 -11.25 18.99 6.95
N LEU A 99 -11.27 17.75 6.44
CA LEU A 99 -12.37 17.24 5.63
C LEU A 99 -13.69 17.10 6.43
N ASN A 100 -13.60 16.90 7.73
CA ASN A 100 -14.78 16.83 8.60
C ASN A 100 -15.38 18.20 8.93
N GLU A 101 -14.68 19.29 8.61
CA GLU A 101 -15.20 20.67 8.70
C GLU A 101 -16.05 21.05 7.47
N ALA A 102 -15.94 20.32 6.35
CA ALA A 102 -16.72 20.55 5.14
C ALA A 102 -18.16 20.00 5.22
N GLU A 103 -19.06 20.60 4.45
CA GLU A 103 -20.43 20.10 4.24
C GLU A 103 -20.42 18.66 3.70
N THR A 104 -21.35 17.84 4.18
CA THR A 104 -21.30 16.37 4.10
C THR A 104 -21.63 15.76 2.72
N GLU A 105 -21.86 16.58 1.69
CA GLU A 105 -22.37 16.12 0.39
C GLU A 105 -21.54 16.52 -0.84
N ASP A 106 -20.48 17.32 -0.69
CA ASP A 106 -19.58 17.60 -1.82
C ASP A 106 -18.84 16.31 -2.23
N LEU A 107 -19.06 15.86 -3.48
CA LEU A 107 -18.47 14.65 -4.04
C LEU A 107 -16.94 14.68 -4.03
N LYS A 108 -16.32 15.86 -4.24
CA LYS A 108 -14.85 16.01 -4.20
C LYS A 108 -14.29 15.77 -2.80
N ILE A 109 -15.00 16.28 -1.80
CA ILE A 109 -14.64 16.07 -0.39
C ILE A 109 -14.80 14.60 -0.03
N LEU A 110 -15.89 13.95 -0.45
CA LEU A 110 -16.11 12.52 -0.22
C LEU A 110 -15.04 11.65 -0.88
N GLU A 111 -14.62 11.99 -2.10
CA GLU A 111 -13.58 11.26 -2.80
C GLU A 111 -12.22 11.37 -2.10
N LEU A 112 -11.84 12.58 -1.65
CA LEU A 112 -10.62 12.75 -0.86
C LEU A 112 -10.73 12.10 0.53
N LYS A 113 -11.91 12.11 1.17
CA LYS A 113 -12.18 11.35 2.41
C LYS A 113 -11.95 9.87 2.21
N ALA A 114 -12.41 9.29 1.09
CA ALA A 114 -12.17 7.89 0.80
C ALA A 114 -10.67 7.56 0.73
N GLN A 115 -9.89 8.39 0.04
CA GLN A 115 -8.43 8.23 -0.04
C GLN A 115 -7.77 8.34 1.34
N VAL A 116 -8.21 9.28 2.17
CA VAL A 116 -7.71 9.45 3.55
C VAL A 116 -8.04 8.23 4.42
N HIS A 117 -9.28 7.74 4.38
CA HIS A 117 -9.68 6.52 5.11
C HIS A 117 -8.89 5.30 4.64
N TYR A 118 -8.69 5.15 3.33
CA TYR A 118 -7.86 4.08 2.77
C TYR A 118 -6.42 4.11 3.30
N ARG A 119 -5.80 5.31 3.37
CA ARG A 119 -4.45 5.47 3.94
C ARG A 119 -4.39 5.24 5.46
N ARG A 120 -5.52 5.35 6.15
CA ARG A 120 -5.67 5.01 7.58
C ARG A 120 -6.04 3.54 7.80
N GLU A 121 -6.17 2.76 6.73
CA GLU A 121 -6.61 1.35 6.78
C GLU A 121 -8.05 1.18 7.32
N GLU A 122 -8.87 2.23 7.18
CA GLU A 122 -10.29 2.26 7.55
C GLU A 122 -11.14 1.90 6.31
N PHE A 123 -11.00 0.67 5.82
CA PHE A 123 -11.49 0.28 4.49
C PHE A 123 -13.01 0.34 4.34
N THR A 124 -13.77 -0.03 5.38
CA THR A 124 -15.23 0.08 5.39
C THR A 124 -15.70 1.53 5.18
N GLU A 125 -15.06 2.52 5.82
CA GLU A 125 -15.41 3.94 5.63
C GLU A 125 -14.97 4.48 4.27
N ALA A 126 -13.81 4.04 3.78
CA ALA A 126 -13.35 4.36 2.43
C ALA A 126 -14.34 3.87 1.36
N GLN A 127 -14.83 2.64 1.52
CA GLN A 127 -15.80 2.03 0.61
C GLN A 127 -17.13 2.80 0.59
N LYS A 128 -17.68 3.14 1.77
CA LYS A 128 -18.91 3.93 1.89
C LYS A 128 -18.80 5.26 1.15
N CYS A 129 -17.66 5.96 1.31
CA CYS A 129 -17.41 7.22 0.61
C CYS A 129 -17.38 7.01 -0.92
N LEU A 130 -16.62 6.03 -1.41
CA LEU A 130 -16.53 5.73 -2.85
C LEU A 130 -17.86 5.32 -3.46
N GLN A 131 -18.64 4.45 -2.80
CA GLN A 131 -19.96 4.05 -3.29
C GLN A 131 -20.90 5.24 -3.41
N LYS A 132 -20.88 6.18 -2.45
CA LYS A 132 -21.67 7.41 -2.53
C LYS A 132 -21.23 8.27 -3.72
N VAL A 133 -19.93 8.39 -3.97
CA VAL A 133 -19.42 9.15 -5.13
C VAL A 133 -19.82 8.47 -6.44
N ILE A 134 -19.60 7.16 -6.59
CA ILE A 134 -19.92 6.39 -7.81
C ILE A 134 -21.41 6.52 -8.16
N ARG A 135 -22.32 6.42 -7.17
CA ARG A 135 -23.76 6.53 -7.40
C ARG A 135 -24.23 7.91 -7.83
N ASN A 136 -23.48 8.96 -7.48
CA ASN A 136 -23.88 10.35 -7.69
C ASN A 136 -23.03 11.10 -8.74
N SER A 137 -22.00 10.45 -9.29
CA SER A 137 -21.17 10.99 -10.37
C SER A 137 -21.65 10.52 -11.75
N ARG A 138 -21.59 11.42 -12.74
CA ARG A 138 -21.85 11.11 -14.16
C ARG A 138 -20.76 11.77 -15.01
N ASP A 139 -19.55 11.24 -14.91
CA ASP A 139 -18.37 11.71 -15.62
C ASP A 139 -17.53 10.54 -16.14
N GLU A 140 -16.44 10.86 -16.83
CA GLU A 140 -15.54 9.89 -17.47
C GLU A 140 -14.73 9.04 -16.49
N TYR A 141 -14.76 9.36 -15.18
CA TYR A 141 -13.91 8.72 -14.16
C TYR A 141 -14.57 7.51 -13.48
N GLY A 142 -15.66 6.97 -14.05
CA GLY A 142 -16.41 5.86 -13.46
C GLY A 142 -15.56 4.61 -13.26
N GLU A 143 -14.81 4.21 -14.29
CA GLU A 143 -13.95 3.02 -14.27
C GLU A 143 -12.79 3.15 -13.27
N GLU A 144 -12.15 4.33 -13.18
CA GLU A 144 -11.11 4.58 -12.18
C GLU A 144 -11.64 4.51 -10.75
N ARG A 145 -12.88 4.97 -10.52
CA ARG A 145 -13.52 4.84 -9.20
C ARG A 145 -13.88 3.40 -8.87
N LEU A 146 -14.34 2.61 -9.84
CA LEU A 146 -14.56 1.17 -9.67
C LEU A 146 -13.24 0.43 -9.40
N THR A 147 -12.17 0.79 -10.09
CA THR A 147 -10.81 0.28 -9.84
C THR A 147 -10.36 0.60 -8.40
N ASN A 148 -10.58 1.85 -7.95
CA ASN A 148 -10.27 2.26 -6.58
C ASN A 148 -11.14 1.53 -5.55
N LEU A 149 -12.41 1.25 -5.85
CA LEU A 149 -13.31 0.47 -5.00
C LEU A 149 -12.81 -0.98 -4.85
N ALA A 150 -12.40 -1.61 -5.95
CA ALA A 150 -11.78 -2.94 -5.94
C ALA A 150 -10.49 -2.94 -5.11
N ALA A 151 -9.64 -1.91 -5.22
CA ALA A 151 -8.44 -1.75 -4.40
C ALA A 151 -8.75 -1.68 -2.89
N VAL A 152 -9.83 -0.99 -2.50
CA VAL A 152 -10.29 -0.91 -1.10
C VAL A 152 -10.73 -2.28 -0.60
N ALA A 153 -11.60 -2.96 -1.34
CA ALA A 153 -12.08 -4.28 -0.95
C ALA A 153 -10.94 -5.30 -0.87
N ALA A 154 -10.03 -5.26 -1.83
CA ALA A 154 -8.89 -6.15 -1.86
C ALA A 154 -7.93 -5.91 -0.69
N ALA A 155 -7.68 -4.65 -0.30
CA ALA A 155 -6.91 -4.32 0.88
C ALA A 155 -7.58 -4.81 2.17
N ALA A 156 -8.89 -4.64 2.30
CA ALA A 156 -9.68 -5.14 3.42
C ALA A 156 -9.55 -6.66 3.56
N ALA A 157 -9.68 -7.39 2.45
CA ALA A 157 -9.60 -8.85 2.43
C ALA A 157 -8.19 -9.36 2.77
N CYS A 158 -7.14 -8.68 2.32
CA CYS A 158 -5.77 -9.13 2.53
C CYS A 158 -5.16 -8.73 3.87
N PHE A 159 -5.60 -7.62 4.45
CA PHE A 159 -4.92 -7.01 5.60
C PHE A 159 -5.79 -6.81 6.84
N SER A 160 -7.11 -6.96 6.72
CA SER A 160 -8.06 -6.77 7.83
C SER A 160 -9.01 -7.95 8.02
N ASP A 161 -8.87 -9.03 7.26
CA ASP A 161 -9.84 -10.15 7.22
C ASP A 161 -11.30 -9.67 7.00
N GLU A 162 -11.47 -8.57 6.28
CA GLU A 162 -12.75 -7.93 5.99
C GLU A 162 -13.14 -8.17 4.52
N TYR A 163 -14.34 -8.72 4.29
CA TYR A 163 -14.82 -9.03 2.94
C TYR A 163 -15.89 -8.04 2.51
N LEU A 164 -15.44 -6.94 1.90
CA LEU A 164 -16.31 -5.87 1.42
C LEU A 164 -16.96 -6.26 0.08
N ASP A 165 -18.27 -6.02 -0.05
CA ASP A 165 -19.02 -6.41 -1.25
C ASP A 165 -18.71 -5.51 -2.45
N LEU A 166 -18.63 -6.11 -3.63
CA LEU A 166 -18.33 -5.40 -4.88
C LEU A 166 -19.48 -5.63 -5.85
N ASP A 167 -20.42 -4.67 -5.88
CA ASP A 167 -21.60 -4.71 -6.74
C ASP A 167 -21.25 -4.78 -8.24
N VAL A 168 -20.16 -4.09 -8.63
CA VAL A 168 -19.70 -3.94 -10.02
C VAL A 168 -18.18 -3.96 -10.03
N ALA A 169 -17.60 -4.71 -10.97
CA ALA A 169 -16.17 -4.73 -11.24
C ALA A 169 -15.81 -3.73 -12.34
N SER A 170 -14.60 -3.17 -12.29
CA SER A 170 -14.08 -2.35 -13.39
C SER A 170 -13.58 -3.24 -14.53
N ASP A 171 -13.76 -2.78 -15.76
CA ASP A 171 -13.30 -3.45 -16.97
C ASP A 171 -11.80 -3.20 -17.24
N LEU A 172 -11.20 -2.23 -16.54
CA LEU A 172 -9.78 -1.92 -16.63
C LEU A 172 -8.92 -3.08 -16.11
N TYR A 173 -7.72 -3.24 -16.68
CA TYR A 173 -6.80 -4.29 -16.26
C TYR A 173 -6.38 -4.11 -14.78
N GLU A 174 -6.23 -2.87 -14.32
CA GLU A 174 -5.98 -2.56 -12.91
C GLU A 174 -7.14 -3.01 -12.01
N GLY A 175 -8.37 -2.84 -12.49
CA GLY A 175 -9.59 -3.32 -11.84
C GLY A 175 -9.58 -4.84 -11.67
N LYS A 176 -9.31 -5.57 -12.75
CA LYS A 176 -9.18 -7.03 -12.75
C LYS A 176 -8.06 -7.52 -11.83
N PHE A 177 -6.92 -6.86 -11.86
CA PHE A 177 -5.80 -7.14 -10.96
C PHE A 177 -6.21 -6.96 -9.48
N ASN A 178 -6.88 -5.86 -9.15
CA ASN A 178 -7.38 -5.64 -7.78
C ASN A 178 -8.45 -6.67 -7.38
N MET A 179 -9.34 -7.06 -8.31
CA MET A 179 -10.30 -8.14 -8.10
C MET A 179 -9.61 -9.47 -7.81
N ALA A 180 -8.57 -9.82 -8.57
CA ALA A 180 -7.80 -11.01 -8.30
C ALA A 180 -7.23 -10.99 -6.88
N CYS A 181 -6.64 -9.86 -6.50
CA CYS A 181 -6.12 -9.66 -5.16
C CYS A 181 -7.18 -9.74 -4.05
N TYR A 182 -8.41 -9.30 -4.32
CA TYR A 182 -9.53 -9.50 -3.40
C TYR A 182 -9.84 -10.97 -3.18
N HIS A 183 -9.86 -11.76 -4.26
CA HIS A 183 -10.03 -13.21 -4.19
C HIS A 183 -8.83 -13.91 -3.53
N LEU A 184 -7.61 -13.35 -3.65
CA LEU A 184 -6.45 -13.79 -2.86
C LEU A 184 -6.68 -13.64 -1.36
N GLY A 185 -7.13 -12.46 -0.90
CA GLY A 185 -7.46 -12.24 0.51
C GLY A 185 -8.55 -13.18 1.02
N LYS A 186 -9.50 -13.56 0.15
CA LYS A 186 -10.53 -14.58 0.44
C LYS A 186 -10.04 -16.03 0.43
N SER A 187 -8.79 -16.28 0.04
CA SER A 187 -8.28 -17.62 -0.24
C SER A 187 -9.05 -18.36 -1.37
N ASP A 188 -9.69 -17.63 -2.29
CA ASP A 188 -10.27 -18.18 -3.51
C ASP A 188 -9.24 -18.15 -4.64
N LEU A 189 -8.39 -19.16 -4.59
CA LEU A 189 -7.15 -19.20 -5.34
C LEU A 189 -7.44 -19.42 -6.83
N LYS A 190 -8.41 -20.27 -7.17
CA LYS A 190 -8.74 -20.56 -8.57
C LYS A 190 -9.23 -19.32 -9.30
N LEU A 191 -10.10 -18.53 -8.67
CA LEU A 191 -10.64 -17.34 -9.31
C LEU A 191 -9.60 -16.23 -9.38
N ALA A 192 -8.76 -16.08 -8.35
CA ALA A 192 -7.65 -15.13 -8.39
C ALA A 192 -6.68 -15.39 -9.56
N GLN A 193 -6.36 -16.66 -9.86
CA GLN A 193 -5.50 -17.00 -11.01
C GLN A 193 -6.12 -16.57 -12.35
N CYS A 194 -7.40 -16.92 -12.56
CA CYS A 194 -8.11 -16.57 -13.80
C CYS A 194 -8.12 -15.05 -14.01
N LEU A 195 -8.43 -14.29 -12.95
CA LEU A 195 -8.46 -12.83 -13.00
C LEU A 195 -7.07 -12.21 -13.21
N LEU A 196 -6.00 -12.85 -12.74
CA LEU A 196 -4.62 -12.42 -12.96
C LEU A 196 -4.17 -12.63 -14.41
N GLU A 197 -4.50 -13.78 -15.00
CA GLU A 197 -4.29 -14.06 -16.42
C GLU A 197 -5.07 -13.06 -17.30
N GLU A 198 -6.35 -12.83 -16.96
CA GLU A 198 -7.17 -11.82 -17.65
C GLU A 198 -6.63 -10.39 -17.51
N ALA A 199 -6.07 -10.04 -16.35
CA ALA A 199 -5.44 -8.73 -16.13
C ALA A 199 -4.15 -8.57 -16.94
N GLU A 200 -3.33 -9.62 -17.03
CA GLU A 200 -2.11 -9.61 -17.86
C GLU A 200 -2.46 -9.47 -19.34
N ASP A 201 -3.42 -10.25 -19.84
CA ASP A 201 -3.88 -10.17 -21.23
C ASP A 201 -4.48 -8.80 -21.53
N ALA A 202 -5.34 -8.27 -20.66
CA ALA A 202 -5.94 -6.95 -20.83
C ALA A 202 -4.89 -5.83 -20.81
N CYS A 203 -3.88 -5.91 -19.93
CA CYS A 203 -2.79 -4.95 -19.89
C CYS A 203 -1.95 -5.00 -21.16
N ARG A 204 -1.58 -6.19 -21.62
CA ARG A 204 -0.84 -6.37 -22.87
C ARG A 204 -1.60 -5.81 -24.06
N MET A 205 -2.89 -6.13 -24.19
CA MET A 205 -3.74 -5.62 -25.27
C MET A 205 -3.79 -4.09 -25.24
N ALA A 206 -4.09 -3.50 -24.07
CA ALA A 206 -4.20 -2.05 -23.91
C ALA A 206 -2.91 -1.29 -24.25
N LEU A 207 -1.74 -1.88 -23.98
CA LEU A 207 -0.45 -1.26 -24.29
C LEU A 207 0.03 -1.55 -25.72
N SER A 208 -0.31 -2.71 -26.29
CA SER A 208 0.07 -3.08 -27.66
C SER A 208 -0.66 -2.28 -28.75
N ASP A 209 -1.75 -1.61 -28.38
CA ASP A 209 -2.52 -0.75 -29.28
C ASP A 209 -1.79 0.58 -29.60
N ASP A 210 -0.76 0.95 -28.82
CA ASP A 210 0.06 2.14 -29.04
C ASP A 210 1.41 1.78 -29.68
N PRO A 211 1.67 2.20 -30.94
CA PRO A 211 2.92 1.88 -31.64
C PRO A 211 4.16 2.58 -31.06
N GLU A 212 4.00 3.55 -30.15
CA GLU A 212 5.11 4.24 -29.49
C GLU A 212 5.58 3.53 -28.21
N VAL A 213 4.82 2.56 -27.69
CA VAL A 213 5.16 1.82 -26.47
C VAL A 213 6.11 0.67 -26.79
N THR A 214 7.25 0.63 -26.09
CA THR A 214 8.27 -0.42 -26.25
C THR A 214 7.91 -1.68 -25.45
N GLU A 215 8.44 -2.84 -25.86
CA GLU A 215 8.29 -4.10 -25.08
C GLU A 215 8.87 -3.96 -23.66
N GLU A 216 9.92 -3.17 -23.48
CA GLU A 216 10.46 -2.85 -22.16
C GLU A 216 9.43 -2.10 -21.28
N GLU A 217 8.74 -1.09 -21.82
CA GLU A 217 7.70 -0.34 -21.11
C GLU A 217 6.48 -1.22 -20.79
N ILE A 218 6.08 -2.11 -21.70
CA ILE A 218 5.05 -3.11 -21.43
C ILE A 218 5.48 -4.01 -20.27
N ASN A 219 6.73 -4.45 -20.25
CA ASN A 219 7.25 -5.31 -19.18
C ASN A 219 7.35 -4.59 -17.83
N GLU A 220 7.61 -3.27 -17.82
CA GLU A 220 7.60 -2.46 -16.60
C GLU A 220 6.19 -2.30 -16.02
N GLU A 221 5.18 -2.01 -16.87
CA GLU A 221 3.77 -1.89 -16.45
C GLU A 221 3.15 -3.24 -16.06
N LEU A 222 3.55 -4.32 -16.73
CA LEU A 222 3.18 -5.69 -16.35
C LEU A 222 3.91 -6.19 -15.11
N ALA A 223 4.98 -5.53 -14.66
CA ALA A 223 5.80 -6.03 -13.57
C ALA A 223 5.00 -6.29 -12.28
N PRO A 224 4.07 -5.43 -11.82
CA PRO A 224 3.21 -5.71 -10.67
C PRO A 224 2.25 -6.88 -10.92
N VAL A 225 1.62 -6.95 -12.10
CA VAL A 225 0.68 -8.02 -12.48
C VAL A 225 1.40 -9.36 -12.51
N ARG A 226 2.47 -9.47 -13.29
CA ARG A 226 3.30 -10.69 -13.37
C ARG A 226 3.93 -11.06 -12.04
N LEU A 227 4.37 -10.08 -11.25
CA LEU A 227 4.87 -10.35 -9.91
C LEU A 227 3.78 -11.02 -9.08
N VAL A 228 2.53 -10.51 -9.08
CA VAL A 228 1.43 -11.15 -8.34
C VAL A 228 0.99 -12.48 -8.97
N CYS A 229 0.91 -12.63 -10.29
CA CYS A 229 0.65 -13.90 -10.98
C CYS A 229 1.65 -14.97 -10.53
N LEU A 230 2.94 -14.66 -10.64
CA LEU A 230 4.03 -15.59 -10.34
C LEU A 230 4.18 -15.83 -8.85
N LEU A 231 3.85 -14.85 -8.02
CA LEU A 231 3.76 -15.01 -6.57
C LEU A 231 2.63 -15.91 -6.17
N PHE A 232 1.47 -15.71 -6.77
CA PHE A 232 0.30 -16.53 -6.56
C PHE A 232 0.60 -17.97 -6.97
N ASP A 233 1.12 -18.13 -8.18
CA ASP A 233 1.67 -19.38 -8.69
C ASP A 233 2.66 -19.92 -7.69
N TYR A 234 3.58 -19.12 -7.16
CA TYR A 234 4.54 -19.58 -6.16
C TYR A 234 3.93 -19.85 -4.78
N THR A 235 2.81 -19.30 -4.35
CA THR A 235 2.13 -19.68 -3.10
C THR A 235 1.31 -20.96 -3.26
N GLN A 236 0.59 -21.10 -4.38
CA GLN A 236 -0.09 -22.34 -4.77
C GLN A 236 0.90 -23.46 -5.00
N GLN A 237 1.93 -23.15 -5.78
CA GLN A 237 3.06 -24.02 -6.01
C GLN A 237 3.83 -24.18 -4.71
N ALA A 238 4.11 -23.22 -3.84
CA ALA A 238 4.79 -23.44 -2.55
C ALA A 238 4.04 -24.46 -1.69
N TYR A 239 2.72 -24.47 -1.68
CA TYR A 239 1.95 -25.53 -1.01
C TYR A 239 2.13 -26.91 -1.68
N ILE A 240 2.23 -26.96 -3.02
CA ILE A 240 2.50 -28.17 -3.83
C ILE A 240 4.02 -28.52 -3.90
N LEU A 241 4.90 -27.56 -3.66
CA LEU A 241 6.36 -27.56 -3.76
C LEU A 241 6.98 -27.76 -2.40
N GLN A 242 6.28 -27.47 -1.32
CA GLN A 242 6.61 -28.00 -0.01
C GLN A 242 6.42 -29.53 0.03
N LYS A 243 5.72 -30.08 -0.98
CA LYS A 243 5.72 -31.51 -1.32
C LYS A 243 6.74 -31.88 -2.45
N GLN A 244 7.40 -30.93 -3.13
CA GLN A 244 8.21 -31.16 -4.35
C GLN A 244 9.52 -30.32 -4.57
N ASN A 245 9.96 -29.48 -3.64
CA ASN A 245 11.26 -28.77 -3.58
C ASN A 245 11.67 -27.74 -4.67
N LYS A 246 10.77 -26.98 -5.32
CA LYS A 246 11.15 -25.98 -6.37
C LYS A 246 11.26 -24.52 -5.88
N GLU A 247 12.07 -24.25 -4.85
CA GLU A 247 12.29 -22.87 -4.33
C GLU A 247 13.03 -21.95 -5.35
N GLU A 248 13.75 -22.52 -6.31
CA GLU A 248 14.62 -21.83 -7.27
C GLU A 248 13.86 -20.97 -8.30
N ALA A 249 12.69 -21.43 -8.76
CA ALA A 249 11.92 -20.75 -9.80
C ALA A 249 11.45 -19.34 -9.36
N ALA A 250 10.89 -19.20 -8.14
CA ALA A 250 10.52 -17.86 -7.67
C ALA A 250 11.70 -16.99 -7.30
N ASN A 251 12.81 -17.58 -6.83
CA ASN A 251 13.99 -16.76 -6.59
C ASN A 251 14.42 -16.08 -7.90
N GLN A 252 14.41 -16.77 -9.04
CA GLN A 252 14.74 -16.15 -10.34
C GLN A 252 13.83 -14.96 -10.68
N ILE A 253 12.55 -15.03 -10.33
CA ILE A 253 11.56 -13.99 -10.62
C ILE A 253 11.70 -12.80 -9.67
N TYR A 254 11.87 -13.03 -8.37
CA TYR A 254 12.18 -11.92 -7.46
C TYR A 254 13.47 -11.21 -7.85
N GLN A 255 14.47 -11.96 -8.31
CA GLN A 255 15.70 -11.39 -8.82
C GLN A 255 15.48 -10.61 -10.11
N SER A 256 14.58 -11.03 -11.00
CA SER A 256 14.24 -10.26 -12.21
C SER A 256 13.55 -8.94 -11.85
N VAL A 257 12.60 -8.93 -10.92
CA VAL A 257 11.93 -7.71 -10.44
C VAL A 257 12.93 -6.73 -9.81
N VAL A 258 13.84 -7.25 -8.96
CA VAL A 258 14.90 -6.44 -8.36
C VAL A 258 15.89 -5.91 -9.41
N ARG A 259 16.15 -6.67 -10.48
CA ARG A 259 17.04 -6.28 -11.59
C ARG A 259 16.41 -5.22 -12.50
N ILE A 260 15.12 -5.33 -12.79
CA ILE A 260 14.35 -4.35 -13.56
C ILE A 260 14.39 -2.97 -12.88
N ARG A 261 14.74 -2.90 -11.58
CA ARG A 261 14.75 -1.66 -10.79
C ARG A 261 13.44 -0.90 -10.98
N SER A 262 12.33 -1.58 -10.70
CA SER A 262 11.01 -0.96 -10.72
C SER A 262 11.06 0.40 -10.01
N ALA A 263 10.51 1.44 -10.62
CA ALA A 263 10.49 2.79 -10.05
C ALA A 263 9.81 2.86 -8.67
N ASP A 264 9.08 1.81 -8.27
CA ASP A 264 8.44 1.72 -6.97
C ASP A 264 9.31 1.04 -5.88
N PRO A 265 9.74 1.79 -4.84
CA PRO A 265 10.46 1.24 -3.70
C PRO A 265 9.65 0.22 -2.88
N ALA A 266 8.31 0.31 -2.86
CA ALA A 266 7.48 -0.63 -2.08
C ALA A 266 7.51 -2.03 -2.72
N LEU A 267 7.37 -2.11 -4.04
CA LEU A 267 7.52 -3.35 -4.80
C LEU A 267 8.90 -3.99 -4.58
N LEU A 268 9.98 -3.20 -4.66
CA LEU A 268 11.34 -3.67 -4.37
C LEU A 268 11.51 -4.17 -2.94
N ALA A 269 10.93 -3.48 -1.96
CA ALA A 269 11.01 -3.88 -0.55
C ALA A 269 10.31 -5.22 -0.30
N VAL A 270 9.12 -5.41 -0.88
CA VAL A 270 8.38 -6.68 -0.82
C VAL A 270 9.21 -7.79 -1.48
N ALA A 271 9.63 -7.63 -2.73
CA ALA A 271 10.46 -8.62 -3.43
C ALA A 271 11.75 -8.96 -2.64
N ALA A 272 12.44 -7.95 -2.12
CA ALA A 272 13.66 -8.11 -1.34
C ALA A 272 13.42 -8.90 -0.04
N ASN A 273 12.34 -8.61 0.67
CA ASN A 273 11.91 -9.32 1.87
C ASN A 273 11.66 -10.81 1.60
N ASN A 274 11.09 -11.13 0.44
CA ASN A 274 10.74 -12.51 0.10
C ASN A 274 11.97 -13.34 -0.24
N ILE A 275 12.95 -12.74 -0.92
CA ILE A 275 14.22 -13.43 -1.19
C ILE A 275 14.96 -13.71 0.12
N VAL A 276 14.89 -12.83 1.13
CA VAL A 276 15.46 -13.10 2.46
C VAL A 276 14.83 -14.35 3.07
N CYS A 277 13.52 -14.53 2.93
CA CYS A 277 12.81 -15.71 3.42
C CYS A 277 13.23 -17.00 2.70
N ILE A 278 13.38 -16.94 1.37
CA ILE A 278 13.85 -18.09 0.57
C ILE A 278 15.29 -18.46 0.97
N ASN A 279 16.16 -17.47 1.10
CA ASN A 279 17.58 -17.70 1.38
C ASN A 279 17.81 -18.34 2.76
N LYS A 280 16.96 -18.07 3.76
CA LYS A 280 17.11 -18.59 5.14
C LYS A 280 18.53 -18.32 5.69
N GLU A 281 19.28 -19.37 6.00
CA GLU A 281 20.69 -19.32 6.44
C GLU A 281 21.73 -19.28 5.31
N GLN A 282 21.30 -19.43 4.05
CA GLN A 282 22.14 -19.30 2.87
C GLN A 282 22.28 -17.83 2.46
N ASN A 283 23.31 -17.51 1.67
CA ASN A 283 23.50 -16.18 1.06
C ASN A 283 23.37 -14.99 2.04
N ILE A 284 23.90 -15.13 3.26
CA ILE A 284 23.77 -14.19 4.39
C ILE A 284 24.08 -12.74 3.99
N PHE A 285 25.13 -12.52 3.19
CA PHE A 285 25.55 -11.19 2.76
C PHE A 285 24.49 -10.50 1.89
N ASP A 286 23.94 -11.24 0.94
CA ASP A 286 22.90 -10.77 0.02
C ASP A 286 21.59 -10.48 0.77
N SER A 287 21.20 -11.38 1.69
CA SER A 287 20.05 -11.18 2.58
C SER A 287 20.21 -9.92 3.46
N ARG A 288 21.42 -9.64 4.00
CA ARG A 288 21.68 -8.39 4.74
C ARG A 288 21.51 -7.14 3.88
N LYS A 289 21.97 -7.18 2.62
CA LYS A 289 21.81 -6.07 1.68
C LYS A 289 20.33 -5.79 1.41
N ARG A 290 19.54 -6.86 1.19
CA ARG A 290 18.09 -6.78 0.98
C ARG A 290 17.32 -6.27 2.19
N ILE A 291 17.66 -6.70 3.40
CA ILE A 291 17.05 -6.21 4.64
C ILE A 291 17.23 -4.69 4.76
N LYS A 292 18.41 -4.16 4.45
CA LYS A 292 18.67 -2.71 4.47
C LYS A 292 17.80 -1.97 3.45
N ALA A 293 17.68 -2.51 2.23
CA ALA A 293 16.84 -1.93 1.19
C ALA A 293 15.34 -1.93 1.56
N ALA A 294 14.87 -2.98 2.26
CA ALA A 294 13.50 -3.08 2.74
C ALA A 294 13.21 -2.28 4.03
N SER A 295 14.19 -1.56 4.57
CA SER A 295 14.08 -0.80 5.83
C SER A 295 14.23 0.71 5.66
N VAL A 296 14.05 1.24 4.44
CA VAL A 296 14.18 2.67 4.15
C VAL A 296 12.98 3.45 4.74
N ASP A 297 13.22 4.58 5.41
CA ASP A 297 12.20 5.36 6.13
C ASP A 297 10.99 5.77 5.28
N GLY A 298 11.21 6.03 3.97
CA GLY A 298 10.15 6.38 3.02
C GLY A 298 9.12 5.28 2.77
N LEU A 299 9.40 4.02 3.14
CA LEU A 299 8.50 2.88 2.96
C LEU A 299 7.35 2.87 3.96
N LYS A 300 7.52 3.50 5.13
CA LYS A 300 6.51 3.50 6.19
C LYS A 300 5.15 3.99 5.70
N HIS A 301 5.13 4.92 4.75
CA HIS A 301 3.92 5.52 4.21
C HIS A 301 3.40 4.83 2.94
N LYS A 302 4.15 3.89 2.37
CA LYS A 302 3.81 3.14 1.15
C LYS A 302 3.33 1.72 1.42
N LEU A 303 3.70 1.15 2.57
CA LEU A 303 3.31 -0.20 2.98
C LEU A 303 2.23 -0.13 4.06
N PHE A 304 1.29 -1.07 4.02
CA PHE A 304 0.29 -1.26 5.06
C PHE A 304 0.92 -1.77 6.37
N ALA A 305 0.22 -1.57 7.49
CA ALA A 305 0.69 -2.01 8.81
C ALA A 305 1.03 -3.49 8.83
N LYS A 306 0.18 -4.33 8.24
CA LYS A 306 0.41 -5.78 8.15
C LYS A 306 1.66 -6.14 7.34
N GLN A 307 1.90 -5.45 6.23
CA GLN A 307 3.11 -5.67 5.41
C GLN A 307 4.37 -5.28 6.18
N ARG A 308 4.36 -4.14 6.88
CA ARG A 308 5.49 -3.71 7.73
C ARG A 308 5.76 -4.69 8.86
N GLU A 309 4.71 -5.19 9.51
CA GLU A 309 4.80 -6.25 10.52
C GLU A 309 5.49 -7.50 9.96
N LEU A 310 5.06 -7.99 8.79
CA LEU A 310 5.63 -9.17 8.15
C LEU A 310 7.11 -8.99 7.78
N ILE A 311 7.49 -7.82 7.26
CA ILE A 311 8.89 -7.52 6.96
C ILE A 311 9.75 -7.59 8.23
N LEU A 312 9.27 -7.04 9.35
CA LEU A 312 10.00 -7.11 10.62
C LEU A 312 10.11 -8.53 11.17
N ILE A 313 9.04 -9.35 11.03
CA ILE A 313 9.08 -10.77 11.40
C ILE A 313 10.13 -11.52 10.59
N ASN A 314 10.20 -11.29 9.28
CA ASN A 314 11.17 -11.95 8.40
C ASN A 314 12.61 -11.54 8.69
N GLN A 315 12.81 -10.27 9.05
CA GLN A 315 14.11 -9.80 9.55
C GLN A 315 14.49 -10.50 10.85
N ALA A 316 13.56 -10.62 11.79
CA ALA A 316 13.78 -11.34 13.05
C ALA A 316 14.12 -12.81 12.81
N LEU A 317 13.39 -13.49 11.90
CA LEU A 317 13.69 -14.86 11.48
C LEU A 317 15.11 -14.99 10.91
N PHE A 318 15.50 -14.10 10.00
CA PHE A 318 16.84 -14.08 9.45
C PHE A 318 17.92 -13.97 10.55
N TYR A 319 17.72 -13.08 11.53
CA TYR A 319 18.63 -12.95 12.66
C TYR A 319 18.64 -14.19 13.54
N TRP A 320 17.49 -14.84 13.73
CA TRP A 320 17.37 -16.09 14.46
C TRP A 320 18.15 -17.23 13.77
N HIS A 321 17.99 -17.40 12.44
CA HIS A 321 18.70 -18.39 11.62
C HIS A 321 20.21 -18.16 11.62
N THR A 322 20.64 -16.90 11.54
CA THR A 322 22.07 -16.52 11.52
C THR A 322 22.68 -16.34 12.92
N ASN A 323 21.95 -16.74 13.96
CA ASN A 323 22.38 -16.70 15.37
C ASN A 323 22.76 -15.31 15.90
N GLN A 324 22.15 -14.25 15.37
CA GLN A 324 22.30 -12.86 15.82
C GLN A 324 21.22 -12.53 16.86
N VAL A 325 21.45 -12.98 18.09
CA VAL A 325 20.47 -12.95 19.19
C VAL A 325 19.92 -11.55 19.49
N ASP A 326 20.79 -10.56 19.70
CA ASP A 326 20.36 -9.21 20.07
C ASP A 326 19.51 -8.55 18.96
N ALA A 327 19.91 -8.75 17.70
CA ALA A 327 19.18 -8.22 16.55
C ALA A 327 17.79 -8.88 16.39
N CYS A 328 17.68 -10.19 16.68
CA CYS A 328 16.40 -10.89 16.71
C CYS A 328 15.46 -10.29 17.77
N HIS A 329 15.96 -10.11 19.01
CA HIS A 329 15.18 -9.52 20.11
C HIS A 329 14.71 -8.10 19.80
N VAL A 330 15.56 -7.27 19.19
CA VAL A 330 15.18 -5.91 18.77
C VAL A 330 14.03 -5.97 17.78
N ARG A 331 14.11 -6.80 16.73
CA ARG A 331 13.06 -6.87 15.70
C ARG A 331 11.75 -7.45 16.22
N VAL A 332 11.80 -8.50 17.02
CA VAL A 332 10.63 -9.06 17.73
C VAL A 332 9.97 -7.99 18.59
N ARG A 333 10.77 -7.23 19.35
CA ARG A 333 10.29 -6.14 20.18
C ARG A 333 9.62 -5.06 19.33
N ASP A 334 10.20 -4.68 18.20
CA ASP A 334 9.62 -3.68 17.29
C ASP A 334 8.24 -4.13 16.75
N VAL A 335 8.06 -5.43 16.47
CA VAL A 335 6.77 -6.00 16.09
C VAL A 335 5.78 -5.91 17.25
N LEU A 336 6.16 -6.37 18.44
CA LEU A 336 5.26 -6.40 19.62
C LEU A 336 4.88 -5.00 20.13
N HIS A 337 5.69 -3.96 19.86
CA HIS A 337 5.28 -2.57 20.12
C HIS A 337 4.19 -2.10 19.15
N GLN A 338 4.20 -2.57 17.91
CA GLN A 338 3.20 -2.21 16.89
C GLN A 338 1.93 -3.05 17.04
N ASN A 339 2.08 -4.33 17.34
CA ASN A 339 0.99 -5.28 17.54
C ASN A 339 1.36 -6.25 18.68
N PRO A 340 0.94 -5.94 19.93
CA PRO A 340 1.22 -6.77 21.10
C PRO A 340 0.69 -8.20 20.98
N ASP A 341 -0.39 -8.41 20.22
CA ASP A 341 -1.07 -9.69 20.05
C ASP A 341 -0.56 -10.48 18.83
N CYS A 342 0.52 -10.04 18.19
CA CYS A 342 1.09 -10.74 17.05
C CYS A 342 1.66 -12.12 17.45
N ILE A 343 0.85 -13.17 17.24
CA ILE A 343 1.17 -14.56 17.58
C ILE A 343 2.54 -14.98 17.04
N ARG A 344 2.87 -14.60 15.80
CA ARG A 344 4.15 -14.98 15.17
C ARG A 344 5.36 -14.38 15.89
N ALA A 345 5.28 -13.11 16.28
CA ALA A 345 6.35 -12.45 17.02
C ALA A 345 6.49 -13.04 18.43
N VAL A 346 5.39 -13.34 19.10
CA VAL A 346 5.39 -14.06 20.39
C VAL A 346 6.09 -15.41 20.24
N LEU A 347 5.69 -16.23 19.26
CA LEU A 347 6.25 -17.54 19.03
C LEU A 347 7.73 -17.50 18.67
N LEU A 348 8.15 -16.52 17.87
CA LEU A 348 9.57 -16.32 17.55
C LEU A 348 10.38 -15.92 18.80
N ASN A 349 9.82 -15.07 19.65
CA ASN A 349 10.44 -14.71 20.92
C ASN A 349 10.57 -15.92 21.86
N VAL A 350 9.54 -16.75 21.95
CA VAL A 350 9.58 -18.02 22.70
C VAL A 350 10.69 -18.92 22.14
N ALA A 351 10.76 -19.09 20.82
CA ALA A 351 11.80 -19.91 20.17
C ALA A 351 13.21 -19.38 20.47
N GLN A 352 13.39 -18.06 20.51
CA GLN A 352 14.64 -17.41 20.89
C GLN A 352 15.01 -17.67 22.37
N LEU A 353 14.06 -17.50 23.30
CA LEU A 353 14.26 -17.77 24.72
C LEU A 353 14.59 -19.24 25.00
N LEU A 354 13.96 -20.18 24.28
CA LEU A 354 14.28 -21.60 24.35
C LEU A 354 15.72 -21.89 23.87
N LYS A 355 16.16 -21.24 22.77
CA LYS A 355 17.54 -21.32 22.28
C LYS A 355 18.56 -20.81 23.31
N GLU A 356 18.16 -19.81 24.09
CA GLU A 356 18.93 -19.24 25.21
C GLU A 356 18.81 -20.03 26.52
N LYS A 357 18.06 -21.15 26.55
CA LYS A 357 17.78 -21.97 27.74
C LYS A 357 17.02 -21.22 28.84
N GLN A 358 16.31 -20.14 28.51
CA GLN A 358 15.47 -19.37 29.44
C GLN A 358 14.03 -19.95 29.48
N LEU A 359 13.89 -21.18 29.95
CA LEU A 359 12.63 -21.93 29.93
C LEU A 359 11.51 -21.23 30.71
N ASP A 360 11.79 -20.73 31.90
CA ASP A 360 10.78 -20.09 32.77
C ASP A 360 10.14 -18.86 32.11
N ARG A 361 10.98 -18.06 31.42
CA ARG A 361 10.52 -16.87 30.69
C ARG A 361 9.71 -17.25 29.45
N ALA A 362 10.14 -18.27 28.72
CA ALA A 362 9.42 -18.79 27.57
C ALA A 362 8.01 -19.29 27.95
N VAL A 363 7.91 -20.06 29.04
CA VAL A 363 6.63 -20.55 29.59
C VAL A 363 5.73 -19.38 30.01
N LYS A 364 6.29 -18.42 30.77
CA LYS A 364 5.53 -17.25 31.23
C LYS A 364 4.94 -16.46 30.06
N MET A 365 5.70 -16.27 28.99
CA MET A 365 5.22 -15.54 27.82
C MET A 365 4.11 -16.28 27.07
N LEU A 366 4.20 -17.62 26.95
CA LEU A 366 3.12 -18.44 26.39
C LEU A 366 1.85 -18.39 27.24
N GLN A 367 1.98 -18.41 28.57
CA GLN A 367 0.84 -18.35 29.51
C GLN A 367 0.10 -17.01 29.46
N VAL A 368 0.83 -15.90 29.29
CA VAL A 368 0.23 -14.57 29.12
C VAL A 368 -0.57 -14.50 27.81
N THR A 369 -0.07 -15.15 26.76
CA THR A 369 -0.69 -15.10 25.43
C THR A 369 -1.93 -16.01 25.32
N SER A 370 -1.95 -17.14 26.03
CA SER A 370 -3.10 -18.07 26.02
C SER A 370 -4.36 -17.52 26.71
N HIS A 371 -4.24 -16.45 27.48
CA HIS A 371 -5.38 -15.73 28.07
C HIS A 371 -6.00 -14.69 27.13
N CYS A 372 -5.33 -14.30 26.04
CA CYS A 372 -5.80 -13.20 25.19
C CYS A 372 -6.68 -13.61 23.99
N GLN A 373 -6.63 -14.83 23.45
CA GLN A 373 -7.52 -15.20 22.33
C GLN A 373 -7.81 -16.70 22.22
N CYS A 374 -9.11 -17.01 22.27
CA CYS A 374 -9.72 -18.27 21.89
C CYS A 374 -9.65 -18.45 20.36
N HIS A 375 -8.79 -19.34 19.86
CA HIS A 375 -9.04 -20.26 18.72
C HIS A 375 -7.88 -21.24 18.43
N SER A 376 -6.72 -21.12 19.08
CA SER A 376 -5.66 -22.13 19.01
C SER A 376 -5.39 -22.72 20.40
N ARG A 377 -6.19 -23.70 20.81
CA ARG A 377 -5.80 -24.66 21.87
C ARG A 377 -4.65 -25.55 21.37
N VAL A 378 -3.53 -24.95 20.97
CA VAL A 378 -2.29 -25.68 20.78
C VAL A 378 -1.66 -25.75 22.17
N CYS A 379 -1.87 -26.88 22.83
CA CYS A 379 -1.32 -27.16 24.16
C CYS A 379 0.16 -26.73 24.21
N VAL A 380 0.48 -25.84 25.15
CA VAL A 380 1.86 -25.43 25.49
C VAL A 380 2.78 -26.64 25.66
N ALA A 381 2.24 -27.78 26.12
CA ALA A 381 2.94 -29.05 26.25
C ALA A 381 3.39 -29.70 24.92
N SER A 382 2.73 -29.45 23.78
CA SER A 382 3.11 -30.01 22.47
C SER A 382 4.13 -29.14 21.70
N MET A 383 4.29 -27.86 22.08
CA MET A 383 5.32 -26.96 21.53
C MET A 383 6.72 -27.26 22.09
N PHE A 384 6.82 -27.77 23.33
CA PHE A 384 8.09 -28.16 23.95
C PHE A 384 8.86 -29.21 23.16
N ASP A 385 8.17 -30.04 22.38
CA ASP A 385 8.79 -31.20 21.74
C ASP A 385 9.48 -30.89 20.41
N ARG A 386 9.18 -29.76 19.73
CA ARG A 386 9.89 -29.37 18.49
C ARG A 386 9.89 -27.86 18.24
N ILE A 387 10.97 -27.18 18.61
CA ILE A 387 11.33 -25.84 18.09
C ILE A 387 11.14 -25.77 16.57
N GLY A 388 11.44 -26.86 15.85
CA GLY A 388 11.23 -26.98 14.41
C GLY A 388 9.78 -26.82 13.94
N ARG A 389 8.76 -27.18 14.72
CA ARG A 389 7.35 -26.97 14.35
C ARG A 389 6.93 -25.52 14.51
N VAL A 390 7.42 -24.86 15.56
CA VAL A 390 7.18 -23.42 15.79
C VAL A 390 7.82 -22.60 14.67
N LEU A 391 9.07 -22.90 14.33
CA LEU A 391 9.76 -22.24 13.21
C LEU A 391 9.08 -22.50 11.88
N LYS A 392 8.63 -23.74 11.65
CA LYS A 392 7.87 -24.11 10.46
C LYS A 392 6.60 -23.24 10.34
N PHE A 393 5.81 -23.12 11.40
CA PHE A 393 4.63 -22.25 11.43
C PHE A 393 4.96 -20.76 11.20
N VAL A 394 6.04 -20.25 11.80
CA VAL A 394 6.46 -18.85 11.61
C VAL A 394 6.98 -18.61 10.18
N SER A 395 7.61 -19.60 9.54
CA SER A 395 8.18 -19.52 8.19
C SER A 395 7.19 -19.81 7.04
N GLU A 396 6.15 -20.60 7.28
CA GLU A 396 5.21 -21.05 6.23
C GLU A 396 4.25 -19.96 5.80
N SER A 397 3.92 -19.04 6.71
CA SER A 397 2.88 -18.03 6.49
C SER A 397 3.50 -16.64 6.26
N THR A 398 4.82 -16.53 6.14
CA THR A 398 5.50 -15.27 5.77
C THR A 398 5.44 -14.97 4.28
N ALA A 399 4.90 -15.90 3.49
CA ALA A 399 4.50 -15.73 2.09
C ALA A 399 3.18 -14.94 1.89
N ASP A 400 2.71 -14.18 2.91
CA ASP A 400 1.44 -13.42 2.88
C ASP A 400 1.59 -11.88 2.72
N SER A 401 2.82 -11.32 2.62
CA SER A 401 3.10 -9.87 2.48
C SER A 401 2.66 -9.14 1.18
N PHE A 402 1.90 -9.76 0.27
CA PHE A 402 2.27 -9.68 -1.16
C PHE A 402 1.53 -8.72 -2.06
N ILE A 403 0.58 -7.91 -1.59
CA ILE A 403 -0.25 -7.14 -2.51
C ILE A 403 -0.05 -5.63 -2.35
N LYS A 404 0.42 -5.00 -3.42
CA LYS A 404 0.29 -3.55 -3.62
C LYS A 404 -0.87 -3.33 -4.58
N PHE A 405 -1.91 -2.63 -4.13
CA PHE A 405 -3.04 -2.29 -4.97
C PHE A 405 -2.73 -1.09 -5.86
N THR A 406 -3.22 -1.15 -7.09
CA THR A 406 -3.15 -0.05 -8.05
C THR A 406 -4.40 0.80 -7.87
N GLY A 407 -4.24 2.02 -7.37
CA GLY A 407 -5.30 3.02 -7.32
C GLY A 407 -4.91 4.24 -8.14
N LYS A 408 -5.81 4.74 -8.97
CA LYS A 408 -5.60 6.00 -9.71
C LYS A 408 -5.97 7.15 -8.79
N GLY A 409 -4.96 7.83 -8.27
CA GLY A 409 -5.11 9.15 -7.65
C GLY A 409 -4.67 10.21 -8.64
N LYS A 410 -5.61 10.79 -9.38
CA LYS A 410 -5.39 12.03 -10.13
C LYS A 410 -5.65 13.22 -9.21
#